data_AF-A0A0F8D9V5-F1
#
_entry.id   AF-A0A0F8D9V5-F1
#
_cell.length_a   1.000
_cell.length_b   1.000
_cell.length_c   1.000
_cell.angle_alpha   90.00
_cell.angle_beta   90.00
_cell.angle_gamma   90.00
#
_symmetry.space_group_name_H-M   'P 1'
#
loop_
_entity.id
_entity.type
_entity.pdbx_description
1 polymer ?
#
loop_
_entity_poly.entity_id
_entity_poly.type
_entity_poly.pdbx_seq_one_letter_code
_entity_poly.pdbx_strand_id
1 'polypeptide(L)'
;MGKINTEIAIFIVFLILLAFWGLFIRVPVEDTQTTADELKVSGMYVQFENGTSDHEVATILKNCNMTMDYSIKYNIDSMANEYYIMLDKDERDVRRELSEGMKEDNKDWTVSSPSHVIRREDYYVIMVSEQATNDETFLAILDKYDIQMKKSVWCYIRFEKPDGSRYWIPEENAIRIKNELESNESIFSVHIDYIYDQ
;
A
#
# COMPACT_ATOMS: atom_id res chain seq x y z
N MET A 1 -47.32 40.48 -49.80
CA MET A 1 -46.17 40.55 -48.87
C MET A 1 -46.09 39.38 -47.86
N GLY A 2 -46.71 38.21 -48.10
CA GLY A 2 -46.65 37.07 -47.16
C GLY A 2 -45.71 35.91 -47.51
N LYS A 3 -45.43 35.69 -48.81
CA LYS A 3 -44.68 34.52 -49.28
C LYS A 3 -43.17 34.60 -49.03
N ILE A 4 -42.55 35.75 -49.33
CA ILE A 4 -41.10 35.97 -49.21
C ILE A 4 -40.64 35.91 -47.73
N ASN A 5 -41.43 36.46 -46.80
CA ASN A 5 -41.11 36.41 -45.37
C ASN A 5 -41.21 35.00 -44.77
N THR A 6 -42.06 34.13 -45.34
CA THR A 6 -42.22 32.75 -44.88
C THR A 6 -41.05 31.88 -45.34
N GLU A 7 -40.60 32.02 -46.60
CA GLU A 7 -39.44 31.29 -47.12
C GLU A 7 -38.14 31.70 -46.41
N ILE A 8 -37.95 33.00 -46.12
CA ILE A 8 -36.78 33.48 -45.37
C ILE A 8 -36.79 32.94 -43.94
N ALA A 9 -37.96 32.88 -43.27
CA ALA A 9 -38.06 32.32 -41.93
C ALA A 9 -37.73 30.81 -41.89
N ILE A 10 -38.21 30.04 -42.87
CA ILE A 10 -37.89 28.61 -43.00
C ILE A 10 -36.39 28.41 -43.23
N PHE A 11 -35.77 29.25 -44.07
CA PHE A 11 -34.34 29.17 -44.35
C PHE A 11 -33.47 29.49 -43.12
N ILE A 12 -33.87 30.48 -42.31
CA ILE A 12 -33.18 30.81 -41.06
C ILE A 12 -33.28 29.67 -40.05
N VAL A 13 -34.47 29.07 -39.88
CA VAL A 13 -34.66 27.92 -38.99
C VAL A 13 -33.81 26.72 -39.45
N PHE A 14 -33.71 26.49 -40.75
CA PHE A 14 -32.88 25.43 -41.31
C PHE A 14 -31.39 25.65 -41.04
N LEU A 15 -30.89 26.89 -41.17
CA LEU A 15 -29.50 27.23 -40.84
C LEU A 15 -29.19 27.05 -39.35
N ILE A 16 -30.13 27.40 -38.47
CA ILE A 16 -29.99 27.19 -37.02
C ILE A 16 -29.94 25.68 -36.72
N LEU A 17 -30.80 24.88 -37.34
CA LEU A 17 -30.78 23.42 -37.18
C LEU A 17 -29.47 22.80 -37.66
N LEU A 18 -28.90 23.27 -38.78
CA LEU A 18 -27.59 22.82 -39.26
C LEU A 18 -26.45 23.20 -38.30
N ALA A 19 -26.49 24.42 -37.73
CA ALA A 19 -25.52 24.85 -36.73
C ALA A 19 -25.60 24.01 -35.45
N PHE A 20 -26.81 23.67 -35.00
CA PHE A 20 -27.02 22.73 -33.89
C PHE A 20 -26.57 21.32 -34.25
N TRP A 21 -26.79 20.85 -35.48
CA TRP A 21 -26.34 19.52 -35.91
C TRP A 21 -24.81 19.40 -35.91
N GLY A 22 -24.10 20.47 -36.31
CA GLY A 22 -22.64 20.57 -36.23
C GLY A 22 -22.09 20.51 -34.80
N LEU A 23 -22.86 20.97 -33.81
CA LEU A 23 -22.52 20.85 -32.38
C LEU A 23 -22.69 19.42 -31.84
N PHE A 24 -23.47 18.55 -32.51
CA PHE A 24 -23.67 17.14 -32.12
C PHE A 24 -22.84 16.15 -32.91
N ILE A 25 -22.11 16.59 -33.95
CA ILE A 25 -21.02 15.79 -34.50
C ILE A 25 -19.90 15.83 -33.46
N ARG A 26 -19.96 14.92 -32.48
CA ARG A 26 -18.76 14.48 -31.78
C ARG A 26 -17.81 14.03 -32.89
N VAL A 27 -16.80 14.85 -33.17
CA VAL A 27 -15.53 14.34 -33.67
C VAL A 27 -15.24 13.13 -32.79
N PRO A 28 -15.04 11.92 -33.34
CA PRO A 28 -14.44 10.88 -32.54
C PRO A 28 -13.10 11.50 -32.14
N VAL A 29 -13.05 12.01 -30.92
CA VAL A 29 -11.79 12.08 -30.19
C VAL A 29 -11.36 10.64 -30.30
N GLU A 30 -10.39 10.37 -31.19
CA GLU A 30 -9.60 9.18 -31.06
C GLU A 30 -9.28 9.16 -29.58
N ASP A 31 -9.86 8.20 -28.87
CA ASP A 31 -9.38 7.83 -27.56
C ASP A 31 -7.93 7.43 -27.84
N THR A 32 -7.04 8.41 -27.89
CA THR A 32 -5.75 8.27 -27.26
C THR A 32 -6.13 8.02 -25.82
N GLN A 33 -6.43 6.75 -25.53
CA GLN A 33 -5.81 6.09 -24.41
C GLN A 33 -4.37 6.57 -24.48
N THR A 34 -4.11 7.66 -23.77
CA THR A 34 -2.85 7.86 -23.11
C THR A 34 -2.68 6.52 -22.41
N THR A 35 -1.92 5.61 -23.01
CA THR A 35 -1.39 4.47 -22.31
C THR A 35 -0.60 5.13 -21.21
N ALA A 36 -1.22 5.30 -20.04
CA ALA A 36 -0.48 5.57 -18.83
C ALA A 36 0.55 4.44 -18.83
N ASP A 37 1.82 4.79 -19.03
CA ASP A 37 2.88 3.80 -19.15
C ASP A 37 2.70 2.83 -17.98
N GLU A 38 2.47 1.56 -18.31
CA GLU A 38 2.15 0.54 -17.31
C GLU A 38 3.29 0.52 -16.28
N LEU A 39 2.95 0.80 -15.02
CA LEU A 39 3.94 0.89 -13.96
C LEU A 39 4.64 -0.45 -13.79
N LYS A 40 5.97 -0.43 -13.89
CA LYS A 40 6.84 -1.60 -13.78
C LYS A 40 7.25 -1.80 -12.33
N VAL A 41 7.10 -3.01 -11.83
CA VAL A 41 7.45 -3.36 -10.45
C VAL A 41 8.62 -4.36 -10.45
N SER A 42 9.72 -4.04 -9.74
CA SER A 42 10.92 -4.88 -9.63
C SER A 42 10.90 -5.88 -8.48
N GLY A 43 10.06 -5.63 -7.47
CA GLY A 43 10.02 -6.46 -6.28
C GLY A 43 9.09 -5.93 -5.20
N MET A 44 9.21 -6.49 -4.00
CA MET A 44 8.41 -6.12 -2.84
C MET A 44 9.23 -6.23 -1.56
N TYR A 45 9.04 -5.27 -0.65
CA TYR A 45 9.48 -5.40 0.74
C TYR A 45 8.33 -5.98 1.57
N VAL A 46 8.60 -7.02 2.35
CA VAL A 46 7.60 -7.71 3.17
C VAL A 46 8.07 -7.74 4.60
N GLN A 47 7.19 -7.29 5.50
CA GLN A 47 7.41 -7.30 6.93
C GLN A 47 6.68 -8.49 7.56
N PHE A 48 7.46 -9.40 8.14
CA PHE A 48 6.94 -10.57 8.83
C PHE A 48 7.02 -10.41 10.35
N GLU A 49 6.18 -11.16 11.04
CA GLU A 49 6.21 -11.34 12.48
C GLU A 49 7.58 -11.86 12.97
N ASN A 50 7.93 -11.53 14.21
CA ASN A 50 9.16 -12.00 14.85
C ASN A 50 9.19 -13.53 14.91
N GLY A 51 10.34 -14.12 14.62
CA GLY A 51 10.52 -15.57 14.65
C GLY A 51 10.13 -16.30 13.37
N THR A 52 9.56 -15.61 12.37
CA THR A 52 9.31 -16.19 11.04
C THR A 52 10.63 -16.66 10.43
N SER A 53 10.72 -17.96 10.12
CA SER A 53 11.90 -18.59 9.55
C SER A 53 11.97 -18.45 8.03
N ASP A 54 13.19 -18.58 7.46
CA ASP A 54 13.40 -18.57 6.00
C ASP A 54 12.54 -19.64 5.28
N HIS A 55 12.31 -20.79 5.92
CA HIS A 55 11.47 -21.85 5.37
C HIS A 55 9.99 -21.45 5.34
N GLU A 56 9.50 -20.78 6.38
CA GLU A 56 8.12 -20.27 6.42
C GLU A 56 7.92 -19.17 5.38
N VAL A 57 8.88 -18.23 5.26
CA VAL A 57 8.86 -17.21 4.19
C VAL A 57 8.76 -17.87 2.82
N ALA A 58 9.64 -18.83 2.51
CA ALA A 58 9.61 -19.53 1.22
C ALA A 58 8.28 -20.27 0.98
N THR A 59 7.69 -20.85 2.03
CA THR A 59 6.40 -21.55 1.96
C THR A 59 5.25 -20.58 1.65
N ILE A 60 5.22 -19.42 2.32
CA ILE A 60 4.21 -18.37 2.07
C ILE A 60 4.30 -17.89 0.62
N LEU A 61 5.50 -17.58 0.12
CA LEU A 61 5.69 -17.10 -1.26
C LEU A 61 5.29 -18.12 -2.31
N LYS A 62 5.57 -19.42 -2.07
CA LYS A 62 5.15 -20.51 -2.96
C LYS A 62 3.63 -20.58 -3.12
N ASN A 63 2.88 -20.17 -2.09
CA ASN A 63 1.42 -20.19 -2.11
C ASN A 63 0.81 -19.01 -2.90
N CYS A 64 1.59 -17.96 -3.22
CA CYS A 64 1.13 -16.78 -3.97
C CYS A 64 1.08 -16.98 -5.51
N ASN A 65 1.16 -18.23 -5.98
CA ASN A 65 1.09 -18.64 -7.39
C ASN A 65 1.81 -17.68 -8.36
N MET A 66 3.05 -17.33 -8.03
CA MET A 66 3.87 -16.41 -8.81
C MET A 66 4.27 -17.05 -10.14
N THR A 67 4.15 -16.30 -11.24
CA THR A 67 4.44 -16.79 -12.60
C THR A 67 5.89 -16.55 -13.04
N MET A 68 6.67 -15.88 -12.20
CA MET A 68 8.07 -15.51 -12.42
C MET A 68 8.95 -16.12 -11.33
N ASP A 69 10.25 -16.25 -11.62
CA ASP A 69 11.22 -16.60 -10.60
C ASP A 69 11.50 -15.40 -9.70
N TYR A 70 12.00 -15.68 -8.50
CA TYR A 70 12.33 -14.62 -7.53
C TYR A 70 13.49 -15.06 -6.62
N SER A 71 14.18 -14.06 -6.08
CA SER A 71 15.11 -14.27 -4.97
C SER A 71 14.68 -13.49 -3.74
N ILE A 72 15.06 -13.99 -2.57
CA ILE A 72 14.73 -13.40 -1.28
C ILE A 72 16.02 -12.89 -0.64
N LYS A 73 16.03 -11.61 -0.28
CA LYS A 73 17.04 -11.04 0.60
C LYS A 73 16.42 -10.87 2.00
N TYR A 74 16.96 -11.60 2.97
CA TYR A 74 16.52 -11.54 4.37
C TYR A 74 17.25 -10.44 5.15
N ASN A 75 16.69 -10.09 6.31
CA ASN A 75 17.29 -9.19 7.31
C ASN A 75 17.66 -7.83 6.73
N ILE A 76 16.69 -7.19 6.08
CA ILE A 76 16.90 -5.85 5.52
C ILE A 76 16.68 -4.82 6.63
N ASP A 77 17.79 -4.20 7.01
CA ASP A 77 18.00 -3.27 8.11
C ASP A 77 17.83 -1.80 7.71
N SER A 78 17.43 -1.53 6.47
CA SER A 78 17.18 -0.17 5.96
C SER A 78 15.72 0.26 6.06
N MET A 79 14.84 -0.57 6.62
CA MET A 79 13.40 -0.31 6.67
C MET A 79 13.01 0.30 8.03
N ALA A 80 12.15 1.31 8.02
CA ALA A 80 11.60 1.89 9.24
C ALA A 80 10.69 0.89 9.97
N ASN A 81 10.37 1.20 11.23
CA ASN A 81 9.39 0.45 12.05
C ASN A 81 9.77 -1.03 12.23
N GLU A 82 11.05 -1.29 12.51
CA GLU A 82 11.53 -2.65 12.77
C GLU A 82 10.88 -3.29 14.00
N TYR A 83 10.48 -2.48 14.98
CA TYR A 83 9.94 -2.95 16.24
C TYR A 83 8.43 -2.82 16.31
N TYR A 84 7.80 -3.71 17.05
CA TYR A 84 6.37 -3.67 17.33
C TYR A 84 6.07 -4.25 18.72
N ILE A 85 4.88 -3.92 19.23
CA ILE A 85 4.27 -4.56 20.39
C ILE A 85 2.94 -5.19 19.98
N MET A 86 2.57 -6.27 20.65
CA MET A 86 1.26 -6.90 20.50
C MET A 86 0.46 -6.61 21.77
N LEU A 87 -0.75 -6.08 21.62
CA LEU A 87 -1.64 -5.78 22.74
C LEU A 87 -2.96 -6.51 22.57
N ASP A 88 -3.44 -7.16 23.62
CA ASP A 88 -4.78 -7.74 23.62
C ASP A 88 -5.83 -6.63 23.50
N LYS A 89 -6.99 -6.95 22.90
CA LYS A 89 -8.04 -5.94 22.67
C LYS A 89 -8.55 -5.27 23.94
N ASP A 90 -8.49 -5.98 25.06
CA ASP A 90 -8.97 -5.53 26.36
C ASP A 90 -7.96 -4.68 27.14
N GLU A 91 -6.71 -4.55 26.67
CA GLU A 91 -5.64 -3.78 27.30
C GLU A 91 -5.76 -2.27 27.03
N ARG A 92 -6.91 -1.70 27.42
CA ARG A 92 -7.19 -0.27 27.21
C ARG A 92 -6.31 0.65 28.05
N ASP A 93 -5.87 0.19 29.22
CA ASP A 93 -5.03 0.97 30.12
C ASP A 93 -3.64 1.23 29.53
N VAL A 94 -3.05 0.21 28.90
CA VAL A 94 -1.77 0.32 28.17
C VAL A 94 -1.88 1.38 27.08
N ARG A 95 -2.91 1.30 26.25
CA ARG A 95 -3.13 2.25 25.14
C ARG A 95 -3.34 3.67 25.64
N ARG A 96 -4.00 3.85 26.78
CA ARG A 96 -4.17 5.15 27.42
C ARG A 96 -2.81 5.69 27.89
N GLU A 97 -2.03 4.91 28.63
CA GLU A 97 -0.74 5.35 29.16
C GLU A 97 0.27 5.66 28.06
N LEU A 98 0.34 4.84 27.01
CA LEU A 98 1.15 5.17 25.82
C LEU A 98 0.69 6.50 25.20
N SER A 99 -0.61 6.73 25.07
CA SER A 99 -1.14 7.98 24.52
C SER A 99 -0.90 9.19 25.41
N GLU A 100 -0.93 9.04 26.73
CA GLU A 100 -0.67 10.11 27.69
C GLU A 100 0.83 10.43 27.71
N GLY A 101 1.69 9.41 27.81
CA GLY A 101 3.15 9.58 27.77
C GLY A 101 3.64 10.23 26.48
N MET A 102 3.13 9.83 25.31
CA MET A 102 3.47 10.49 24.03
C MET A 102 3.11 11.98 24.01
N LYS A 103 2.00 12.38 24.65
CA LYS A 103 1.58 13.78 24.75
C LYS A 103 2.44 14.57 25.74
N GLU A 104 2.76 13.98 26.88
CA GLU A 104 3.57 14.62 27.92
C GLU A 104 5.01 14.84 27.45
N ASP A 105 5.60 13.83 26.82
CA ASP A 105 6.99 13.88 26.33
C ASP A 105 7.12 14.54 24.95
N ASN A 106 5.99 14.86 24.29
CA ASN A 106 5.91 15.40 22.94
C ASN A 106 6.73 14.56 21.93
N LYS A 107 6.51 13.24 21.96
CA LYS A 107 7.19 12.23 21.15
C LYS A 107 6.20 11.28 20.48
N ASP A 108 6.55 10.83 19.29
CA ASP A 108 5.81 9.79 18.57
C ASP A 108 6.47 8.43 18.81
N TRP A 109 6.08 7.74 19.88
CA TRP A 109 6.64 6.41 20.19
C TRP A 109 6.07 5.29 19.31
N THR A 110 4.85 5.47 18.82
CA THR A 110 4.16 4.51 17.97
C THR A 110 3.76 5.20 16.68
N VAL A 111 3.59 4.45 15.60
CA VAL A 111 3.13 5.03 14.33
C VAL A 111 1.71 5.56 14.54
N SER A 112 1.59 6.88 14.70
CA SER A 112 0.55 7.57 15.48
C SER A 112 -0.86 7.55 14.89
N SER A 113 -1.05 6.97 13.70
CA SER A 113 -2.37 6.88 13.09
C SER A 113 -3.03 5.52 13.35
N PRO A 114 -4.29 5.50 13.84
CA PRO A 114 -5.10 4.28 13.96
C PRO A 114 -5.22 3.44 12.68
N SER A 115 -4.91 4.03 11.51
CA SER A 115 -4.85 3.33 10.22
C SER A 115 -3.62 2.43 10.06
N HIS A 116 -2.58 2.62 10.88
CA HIS A 116 -1.34 1.82 10.87
C HIS A 116 -1.32 0.76 11.97
N VAL A 117 -2.37 0.70 12.81
CA VAL A 117 -2.55 -0.40 13.76
C VAL A 117 -3.14 -1.59 13.01
N ILE A 118 -2.40 -2.69 12.95
CA ILE A 118 -2.91 -3.92 12.35
C ILE A 118 -3.83 -4.56 13.38
N ARG A 119 -5.11 -4.69 13.02
CA ARG A 119 -6.14 -5.27 13.88
C ARG A 119 -6.31 -6.73 13.51
N ARG A 120 -6.09 -7.62 14.46
CA ARG A 120 -6.42 -9.05 14.35
C ARG A 120 -7.68 -9.34 15.16
N GLU A 121 -8.13 -10.61 15.15
CA GLU A 121 -9.35 -11.01 15.84
C GLU A 121 -9.26 -10.79 17.35
N ASP A 122 -8.10 -11.04 17.96
CA ASP A 122 -7.94 -10.98 19.41
C ASP A 122 -6.99 -9.88 19.91
N TYR A 123 -6.13 -9.36 19.02
CA TYR A 123 -5.07 -8.42 19.40
C TYR A 123 -4.84 -7.30 18.37
N TYR A 124 -4.05 -6.32 18.78
CA TYR A 124 -3.51 -5.24 17.96
C TYR A 124 -2.00 -5.41 17.81
N VAL A 125 -1.48 -5.22 16.61
CA VAL A 125 -0.04 -5.00 16.40
C VAL A 125 0.18 -3.50 16.23
N ILE A 126 1.01 -2.95 17.12
CA ILE A 126 1.37 -1.53 17.12
C ILE A 126 2.83 -1.40 16.76
N MET A 127 3.09 -0.75 15.62
CA MET A 127 4.45 -0.44 15.18
C MET A 127 5.07 0.61 16.09
N VAL A 128 6.31 0.34 16.49
CA VAL A 128 7.11 1.16 17.41
C VAL A 128 8.15 1.92 16.61
N SER A 129 8.26 3.22 16.87
CA SER A 129 9.28 4.07 16.24
C SER A 129 10.67 3.71 16.77
N GLU A 130 11.70 3.90 15.96
CA GLU A 130 13.08 3.64 16.39
C GLU A 130 13.45 4.45 17.64
N GLN A 131 12.94 5.67 17.76
CA GLN A 131 13.19 6.56 18.90
C GLN A 131 12.66 5.98 20.21
N ALA A 132 11.52 5.28 20.18
CA ALA A 132 10.92 4.68 21.37
C ALA A 132 11.75 3.53 21.95
N THR A 133 12.60 2.88 21.15
CA THR A 133 13.37 1.70 21.57
C THR A 133 14.36 2.00 22.71
N ASN A 134 14.73 3.26 22.89
CA ASN A 134 15.61 3.74 23.96
C ASN A 134 14.93 4.76 24.88
N ASP A 135 13.60 4.92 24.78
CA ASP A 135 12.86 5.91 25.58
C ASP A 135 12.48 5.31 26.94
N GLU A 136 13.02 5.88 28.02
CA GLU A 136 12.83 5.36 29.38
C GLU A 136 11.35 5.34 29.82
N THR A 137 10.58 6.36 29.45
CA THR A 137 9.15 6.44 29.80
C THR A 137 8.37 5.36 29.07
N PHE A 138 8.60 5.20 27.76
CA PHE A 138 7.99 4.14 26.96
C PHE A 138 8.33 2.75 27.50
N LEU A 139 9.61 2.48 27.77
CA LEU A 139 10.08 1.20 28.28
C LEU A 139 9.52 0.88 29.67
N ALA A 140 9.38 1.88 30.54
CA ALA A 140 8.76 1.72 31.86
C ALA A 140 7.27 1.35 31.76
N ILE A 141 6.53 1.88 30.77
CA ILE A 141 5.15 1.47 30.52
C ILE A 141 5.11 0.00 30.08
N LEU A 142 5.99 -0.41 29.16
CA LEU A 142 6.02 -1.81 28.71
C LEU A 142 6.33 -2.77 29.88
N ASP A 143 7.32 -2.46 30.71
CA ASP A 143 7.72 -3.26 31.87
C ASP A 143 6.59 -3.39 32.90
N LYS A 144 5.90 -2.28 33.19
CA LYS A 144 4.75 -2.26 34.13
C LYS A 144 3.63 -3.23 33.73
N TYR A 145 3.43 -3.43 32.43
CA TYR A 145 2.35 -4.27 31.88
C TYR A 145 2.86 -5.61 31.34
N ASP A 146 4.14 -5.96 31.53
CA ASP A 146 4.77 -7.18 31.01
C ASP A 146 4.62 -7.33 29.48
N ILE A 147 4.69 -6.21 28.75
CA ILE A 147 4.55 -6.20 27.29
C ILE A 147 5.91 -6.37 26.65
N GLN A 148 6.03 -7.40 25.83
CA GLN A 148 7.25 -7.64 25.08
C GLN A 148 7.28 -6.83 23.77
N MET A 149 8.30 -5.98 23.63
CA MET A 149 8.68 -5.41 22.34
C MET A 149 9.43 -6.45 21.51
N LYS A 150 9.02 -6.63 20.25
CA LYS A 150 9.57 -7.61 19.32
C LYS A 150 10.12 -6.94 18.07
N LYS A 151 11.13 -7.56 17.44
CA LYS A 151 11.71 -7.10 16.16
C LYS A 151 11.15 -7.91 14.99
N SER A 152 10.59 -7.24 14.01
CA SER A 152 10.05 -7.81 12.76
C SER A 152 11.16 -8.43 11.90
N VAL A 153 10.77 -9.33 11.00
CA VAL A 153 11.67 -9.86 9.96
C VAL A 153 11.35 -9.19 8.64
N TRP A 154 12.28 -8.39 8.11
CA TRP A 154 12.13 -7.73 6.81
C TRP A 154 12.81 -8.54 5.70
N CYS A 155 12.05 -8.81 4.64
CA CYS A 155 12.55 -9.46 3.43
C CYS A 155 12.31 -8.57 2.20
N TYR A 156 13.21 -8.64 1.23
CA TYR A 156 12.96 -8.13 -0.13
C TYR A 156 12.86 -9.29 -1.09
N ILE A 157 11.75 -9.34 -1.81
CA ILE A 157 11.47 -10.30 -2.86
C ILE A 157 11.78 -9.59 -4.17
N ARG A 158 12.85 -10.02 -4.84
CA ARG A 158 13.25 -9.48 -6.14
C ARG A 158 12.70 -10.37 -7.25
N PHE A 159 12.02 -9.78 -8.22
CA PHE A 159 11.55 -10.52 -9.39
C PHE A 159 12.68 -10.77 -10.39
N GLU A 160 12.74 -12.00 -10.91
CA GLU A 160 13.81 -12.49 -11.75
C GLU A 160 13.27 -13.25 -12.97
N LYS A 161 14.10 -13.28 -14.01
CA LYS A 161 13.93 -14.19 -15.15
C LYS A 161 14.51 -15.57 -14.80
N PRO A 162 14.25 -16.61 -15.62
CA PRO A 162 14.83 -17.94 -15.41
C PRO A 162 16.36 -18.02 -15.37
N ASP A 163 17.05 -17.00 -15.90
CA ASP A 163 18.50 -16.88 -15.85
C ASP A 163 19.02 -16.14 -14.60
N GLY A 164 18.14 -15.77 -13.66
CA GLY A 164 18.43 -15.01 -12.45
C GLY A 164 18.66 -13.51 -12.66
N SER A 165 18.50 -13.00 -13.88
CA SER A 165 18.60 -11.57 -14.16
C SER A 165 17.36 -10.81 -13.68
N ARG A 166 17.51 -9.50 -13.40
CA ARG A 166 16.41 -8.65 -12.93
C ARG A 166 15.23 -8.68 -13.90
N TYR A 167 14.03 -8.78 -13.34
CA TYR A 167 12.79 -8.74 -14.07
C TYR A 167 11.84 -7.68 -13.49
N TRP A 168 10.74 -7.45 -14.20
CA TRP A 168 9.66 -6.60 -13.73
C TRP A 168 8.33 -7.21 -14.13
N ILE A 169 7.29 -6.87 -13.37
CA ILE A 169 5.91 -7.23 -13.67
C ILE A 169 5.01 -5.99 -13.73
N PRO A 170 3.87 -6.08 -14.44
CA PRO A 170 2.79 -5.11 -14.35
C PRO A 170 2.35 -4.87 -12.90
N GLU A 171 2.02 -3.62 -12.59
CA GLU A 171 1.45 -3.24 -11.29
C GLU A 171 0.21 -4.07 -10.91
N GLU A 172 -0.68 -4.39 -11.86
CA GLU A 172 -1.86 -5.21 -11.58
C GLU A 172 -1.48 -6.58 -10.99
N ASN A 173 -0.45 -7.22 -11.53
CA ASN A 173 0.08 -8.48 -11.01
C ASN A 173 0.73 -8.30 -9.64
N ALA A 174 1.44 -7.19 -9.44
CA ALA A 174 2.05 -6.87 -8.15
C ALA A 174 0.99 -6.63 -7.06
N ILE A 175 -0.09 -5.90 -7.36
CA ILE A 175 -1.20 -5.67 -6.44
C ILE A 175 -1.88 -6.98 -6.07
N ARG A 176 -2.09 -7.89 -7.02
CA ARG A 176 -2.63 -9.22 -6.73
C ARG A 176 -1.76 -9.97 -5.72
N ILE A 177 -0.46 -10.08 -5.99
CA ILE A 177 0.50 -10.76 -5.10
C ILE A 177 0.53 -10.09 -3.73
N LYS A 178 0.55 -8.75 -3.68
CA LYS A 178 0.49 -8.00 -2.43
C LYS A 178 -0.73 -8.38 -1.58
N ASN A 179 -1.92 -8.42 -2.18
CA ASN A 179 -3.14 -8.75 -1.47
C ASN A 179 -3.15 -10.21 -0.96
N GLU A 180 -2.60 -11.14 -1.75
CA GLU A 180 -2.42 -12.53 -1.33
C GLU A 180 -1.45 -12.64 -0.13
N LEU A 181 -0.35 -11.91 -0.16
CA LEU A 181 0.61 -11.86 0.95
C LEU A 181 0.00 -11.25 2.21
N GLU A 182 -0.68 -10.12 2.11
CA GLU A 182 -1.30 -9.44 3.25
C GLU A 182 -2.48 -10.22 3.86
N SER A 183 -3.00 -11.22 3.16
CA SER A 183 -3.97 -12.17 3.72
C SER A 183 -3.36 -13.16 4.72
N ASN A 184 -2.02 -13.30 4.73
CA ASN A 184 -1.32 -14.14 5.69
C ASN A 184 -1.19 -13.44 7.06
N GLU A 185 -1.54 -14.15 8.13
CA GLU A 185 -1.56 -13.59 9.49
C GLU A 185 -0.18 -13.15 9.99
N SER A 186 0.89 -13.83 9.56
CA SER A 186 2.27 -13.53 9.93
C SER A 186 2.87 -12.37 9.14
N ILE A 187 2.14 -11.80 8.16
CA ILE A 187 2.58 -10.63 7.39
C ILE A 187 1.89 -9.38 7.94
N PHE A 188 2.71 -8.38 8.27
CA PHE A 188 2.26 -7.09 8.81
C PHE A 188 2.08 -6.04 7.73
N SER A 189 2.98 -5.99 6.75
CA SER A 189 2.93 -5.02 5.66
C SER A 189 3.67 -5.51 4.43
N VAL A 190 3.24 -5.03 3.26
CA VAL A 190 3.90 -5.26 1.97
C VAL A 190 4.02 -3.93 1.24
N HIS A 191 5.23 -3.58 0.81
CA HIS A 191 5.52 -2.38 0.03
C HIS A 191 6.02 -2.75 -1.37
N ILE A 192 5.37 -2.20 -2.39
CA ILE A 192 5.71 -2.42 -3.79
C ILE A 192 6.93 -1.55 -4.15
N ASP A 193 7.93 -2.16 -4.81
CA ASP A 193 9.12 -1.49 -5.31
C ASP A 193 8.96 -1.19 -6.81
N TYR A 194 8.64 0.07 -7.14
CA TYR A 194 8.43 0.53 -8.51
C TYR A 194 9.74 0.91 -9.19
N ILE A 195 9.84 0.60 -10.48
CA ILE A 195 10.86 1.12 -11.36
C ILE A 195 10.33 2.43 -11.94
N TYR A 196 10.92 3.54 -11.51
CA TYR A 196 10.70 4.83 -12.15
C TYR A 196 11.72 4.99 -13.28
N ASP A 197 11.25 5.00 -14.52
CA ASP A 197 12.09 5.35 -15.68
C ASP A 197 12.58 6.81 -15.46
N GLN A 198 13.90 6.99 -15.31
CA GLN A 198 14.56 8.32 -15.20
C GLN A 198 14.84 8.92 -16.57
#